data_AF-A0A328BBI1-F1
#
_entry.id   AF-A0A328BBI1-F1
#
_cell.length_a   1.000
_cell.length_b   1.000
_cell.length_c   1.000
_cell.angle_alpha   90.00
_cell.angle_beta   90.00
_cell.angle_gamma   90.00
#
_symmetry.space_group_name_H-M   'P 1'
#
loop_
_entity.id
_entity.type
_entity.pdbx_description
1 polymer ?
#
loop_
_entity_poly.entity_id
_entity_poly.type
_entity_poly.pdbx_seq_one_letter_code
_entity_poly.pdbx_strand_id
1 'polypeptide(L)'
;MVCTNYFQTESGPVMLGTLHLHQTTVWQLEIGAEDFTCEVLLDGNDLTHRSPIRVSYEQVWQVLQGDSPQFNGGKRKDVLYENTCALSAFAQQGPAE
;
A
#
# COMPACT_ATOMS: atom_id res chain seq x y z
N MET A 1 3.34 -5.94 -4.89
CA MET A 1 3.04 -4.49 -4.81
C MET A 1 1.57 -4.33 -4.43
N VAL A 2 1.26 -3.44 -3.50
CA VAL A 2 -0.11 -3.16 -3.04
C VAL A 2 -0.39 -1.69 -3.27
N CYS A 3 -1.42 -1.39 -4.05
CA CYS A 3 -1.87 -0.03 -4.32
C CYS A 3 -3.05 0.29 -3.43
N THR A 4 -2.94 1.36 -2.65
CA THR A 4 -3.94 1.76 -1.65
C THR A 4 -4.30 3.24 -1.75
N ASN A 5 -5.53 3.58 -1.39
CA ASN A 5 -6.01 4.97 -1.30
C ASN A 5 -5.33 5.75 -0.17
N TYR A 6 -5.04 5.10 0.95
CA TYR A 6 -4.18 5.63 2.01
C TYR A 6 -3.72 4.48 2.91
N PHE A 7 -2.74 4.75 3.78
CA PHE A 7 -2.42 3.88 4.89
C PHE A 7 -2.35 4.70 6.18
N GLN A 8 -2.79 4.09 7.29
CA GLN A 8 -2.81 4.74 8.59
C GLN A 8 -1.43 4.67 9.23
N THR A 9 -0.95 5.79 9.76
CA THR A 9 0.26 5.89 10.58
C THR A 9 -0.10 6.49 11.93
N GLU A 10 0.83 6.48 12.89
CA GLU A 10 0.63 7.16 14.19
C GLU A 10 0.40 8.67 14.04
N SER A 11 0.96 9.28 13.00
CA SER A 11 0.83 10.72 12.73
C SER A 11 -0.42 11.08 11.89
N GLY A 12 -1.23 10.08 11.54
CA GLY A 12 -2.39 10.23 10.68
C GLY A 12 -2.25 9.49 9.33
N PRO A 13 -3.27 9.61 8.46
CA PRO A 13 -3.28 8.91 7.18
C PRO A 13 -2.29 9.52 6.19
N VAL A 14 -1.54 8.67 5.50
CA VAL A 14 -0.71 9.06 4.34
C VAL A 14 -1.48 8.69 3.08
N MET A 15 -1.86 9.71 2.30
CA MET A 15 -2.70 9.55 1.11
C MET A 15 -1.94 8.91 -0.06
N LEU A 16 -2.69 8.15 -0.87
CA LEU A 16 -2.35 7.48 -2.13
C LEU A 16 -0.93 6.91 -2.15
N GLY A 17 -0.85 5.65 -1.72
CA GLY A 17 0.41 4.94 -1.56
C GLY A 17 0.53 3.72 -2.46
N THR A 18 1.72 3.51 -2.99
CA THR A 18 2.11 2.20 -3.52
C THR A 18 3.06 1.56 -2.52
N LEU A 19 2.65 0.45 -1.93
CA LEU A 19 3.47 -0.31 -1.01
C LEU A 19 4.18 -1.45 -1.74
N HIS A 20 5.49 -1.40 -1.72
CA HIS A 20 6.33 -2.49 -2.20
C HIS A 20 6.53 -3.47 -1.05
N LEU A 21 5.69 -4.51 -1.00
CA LEU A 21 5.86 -5.64 -0.09
C LEU A 21 7.05 -6.50 -0.51
N HIS A 22 8.26 -5.98 -0.28
CA HIS A 22 9.52 -6.69 -0.50
C HIS A 22 10.26 -6.80 0.83
N GLN A 23 11.01 -7.89 1.03
CA GLN A 23 11.73 -8.19 2.28
C GLN A 23 12.73 -7.11 2.72
N THR A 24 13.14 -6.20 1.82
CA THR A 24 14.06 -5.10 2.11
C THR A 24 13.36 -3.78 2.43
N THR A 25 12.05 -3.70 2.24
CA THR A 25 11.27 -2.46 2.39
C THR A 25 10.13 -2.59 3.38
N VAL A 26 9.84 -3.82 3.83
CA VAL A 26 8.75 -4.13 4.76
C VAL A 26 9.25 -5.07 5.85
N TRP A 27 8.91 -4.75 7.09
CA TRP A 27 9.22 -5.54 8.27
C TRP A 27 7.96 -5.82 9.08
N GLN A 28 8.01 -6.85 9.93
CA GLN A 28 6.93 -7.19 10.87
C GLN A 28 5.54 -7.27 10.22
N LEU A 29 5.46 -7.90 9.03
CA LEU A 29 4.20 -8.05 8.32
C LEU A 29 3.29 -9.02 9.08
N GLU A 30 2.13 -8.54 9.50
CA GLU A 30 1.05 -9.35 10.07
C GLU A 30 -0.21 -9.19 9.20
N ILE A 31 -0.80 -10.33 8.82
CA ILE A 31 -1.96 -10.38 7.93
C ILE A 31 -3.18 -10.75 8.78
N GLY A 32 -4.07 -9.79 8.97
CA GLY A 32 -5.36 -9.96 9.63
C GLY A 32 -6.48 -10.31 8.65
N ALA A 33 -7.70 -10.43 9.18
CA ALA A 33 -8.89 -10.75 8.39
C ALA A 33 -9.39 -9.56 7.54
N GLU A 34 -9.22 -8.34 8.04
CA GLU A 34 -9.76 -7.11 7.42
C GLU A 34 -8.66 -6.13 6.99
N ASP A 35 -7.43 -6.37 7.42
CA ASP A 35 -6.28 -5.51 7.19
C ASP A 35 -4.97 -6.31 7.27
N PHE A 36 -3.88 -5.61 6.97
CA PHE A 36 -2.55 -6.01 7.39
C PHE A 36 -1.82 -4.84 8.03
N THR A 37 -0.88 -5.17 8.92
CA THR A 37 0.04 -4.21 9.54
C THR A 37 1.46 -4.55 9.14
N CYS A 38 2.31 -3.53 9.04
CA CYS A 38 3.74 -3.72 8.83
C CYS A 38 4.52 -2.44 9.17
N GLU A 39 5.83 -2.55 9.20
CA GLU A 39 6.75 -1.43 9.30
C GLU A 39 7.36 -1.12 7.93
N VAL A 40 7.50 0.17 7.60
CA VAL A 40 8.09 0.65 6.34
C VAL A 40 9.01 1.85 6.59
N LEU A 41 9.84 2.19 5.60
CA LEU A 41 10.55 3.48 5.58
C LEU A 41 9.68 4.50 4.84
N LEU A 42 9.17 5.50 5.56
CA LEU A 42 8.38 6.60 4.95
C LEU A 42 9.25 7.77 4.49
N ASP A 43 10.31 8.07 5.24
CA ASP A 43 11.25 9.12 4.87
C ASP A 43 12.38 8.52 4.03
N GLY A 44 12.52 8.99 2.80
CA GLY A 44 13.61 8.56 1.90
C GLY A 44 15.01 9.00 2.37
N ASN A 45 15.10 9.97 3.27
CA ASN A 45 16.35 10.44 3.85
C ASN A 45 16.70 9.71 5.17
N ASP A 46 15.72 9.11 5.84
CA ASP A 46 15.92 8.34 7.06
C ASP A 46 15.72 6.85 6.79
N LEU A 47 16.84 6.16 6.53
CA LEU A 47 16.86 4.72 6.27
C LEU A 47 16.80 3.88 7.55
N THR A 48 16.71 4.51 8.72
CA THR A 48 16.74 3.83 10.03
C THR A 48 15.39 3.86 10.72
N HIS A 49 14.63 4.95 10.56
CA HIS A 49 13.34 5.10 11.18
C HIS A 49 12.27 4.29 10.43
N ARG A 50 11.78 3.25 11.09
CA ARG A 50 10.68 2.42 10.62
C ARG A 50 9.38 2.95 11.18
N SER A 51 8.45 3.27 10.30
CA SER A 51 7.12 3.73 10.68
C SER A 51 6.13 2.57 10.59
N PRO A 52 5.40 2.27 11.68
CA PRO A 52 4.33 1.28 11.62
C PRO A 52 3.16 1.83 10.79
N ILE A 53 2.61 0.99 9.94
CA ILE A 53 1.46 1.29 9.10
C ILE A 53 0.39 0.20 9.21
N ARG A 54 -0.87 0.62 9.02
CA ARG A 54 -2.01 -0.29 8.85
C ARG A 54 -2.71 0.00 7.54
N VAL A 55 -3.03 -1.06 6.80
CA VAL A 55 -3.73 -0.98 5.52
C VAL A 55 -4.98 -1.86 5.58
N SER A 56 -6.16 -1.24 5.57
CA SER A 56 -7.43 -1.95 5.41
C SER A 56 -7.58 -2.44 3.98
N TYR A 57 -8.06 -3.67 3.79
CA TYR A 57 -8.31 -4.23 2.45
C TYR A 57 -9.35 -3.43 1.66
N GLU A 58 -10.24 -2.70 2.34
CA GLU A 58 -11.21 -1.80 1.69
C GLU A 58 -10.54 -0.64 0.94
N GLN A 59 -9.33 -0.26 1.39
CA GLN A 59 -8.55 0.81 0.77
C GLN A 59 -7.63 0.30 -0.35
N VAL A 60 -7.46 -1.01 -0.46
CA VAL A 60 -6.66 -1.65 -1.51
C VAL A 60 -7.49 -1.72 -2.78
N TRP A 61 -6.99 -1.09 -3.83
CA TRP A 61 -7.63 -1.12 -5.15
C TRP A 61 -6.85 -1.97 -6.16
N GLN A 62 -5.61 -2.37 -5.85
CA GLN A 62 -4.87 -3.32 -6.69
C GLN A 62 -3.77 -4.05 -5.90
N VAL A 63 -3.60 -5.33 -6.19
CA VAL A 63 -2.44 -6.12 -5.75
C VAL A 63 -1.79 -6.73 -6.97
N LEU A 64 -0.50 -6.46 -7.14
CA LEU A 64 0.29 -7.02 -8.23
C LEU A 64 1.37 -7.96 -7.69
N GLN A 65 1.51 -9.11 -8.32
CA GLN A 65 2.62 -10.03 -8.12
C GLN A 65 3.84 -9.52 -8.88
N GLY A 66 4.97 -9.41 -8.19
CA GLY A 66 6.24 -9.05 -8.82
C GLY A 66 7.37 -9.86 -8.21
N ASP A 67 7.95 -10.76 -9.01
CA ASP A 67 9.05 -11.62 -8.55
C ASP A 67 10.44 -10.97 -8.79
N SER A 68 10.48 -9.68 -9.16
CA SER A 68 11.71 -8.96 -9.51
C SER A 68 11.74 -7.55 -8.93
N PRO A 69 12.92 -7.05 -8.48
CA PRO A 69 13.10 -5.65 -8.10
C PRO A 69 12.85 -4.67 -9.25
N GLN A 70 12.86 -5.12 -10.50
CA GLN A 70 12.48 -4.33 -11.68
C GLN A 70 11.02 -4.56 -12.07
N PHE A 71 10.14 -4.64 -11.08
CA PHE A 71 8.74 -4.93 -11.29
C PHE A 71 8.08 -3.86 -12.18
N ASN A 72 7.52 -4.30 -13.31
CA ASN A 72 6.76 -3.46 -14.23
C ASN A 72 5.28 -3.88 -14.18
N GLY A 73 4.49 -3.14 -13.39
CA GLY A 73 3.06 -3.40 -13.17
C GLY A 73 2.15 -3.19 -14.39
N GLY A 74 2.69 -2.96 -15.58
CA GLY A 74 1.90 -2.77 -16.80
C GLY A 74 1.32 -4.05 -17.42
N LYS A 75 1.67 -5.25 -16.94
CA LYS A 75 1.18 -6.50 -17.53
C LYS A 75 0.01 -7.06 -16.72
N ARG A 76 -1.15 -7.23 -17.36
CA ARG A 76 -2.39 -7.75 -16.75
C ARG A 76 -2.23 -9.11 -16.05
N LYS A 77 -1.31 -9.95 -16.53
CA LYS A 77 -1.01 -11.26 -15.94
C LYS A 77 -0.41 -11.19 -14.53
N ASP A 78 0.11 -10.03 -14.15
CA ASP A 78 0.74 -9.79 -12.86
C ASP A 78 -0.28 -9.25 -11.84
N VAL A 79 -1.54 -9.04 -12.23
CA VAL A 79 -2.63 -8.57 -11.34
C VAL A 79 -3.22 -9.76 -10.58
N LEU A 80 -3.08 -9.76 -9.26
CA LEU A 80 -3.70 -10.74 -8.36
C LEU A 80 -5.08 -10.30 -7.88
N TYR A 81 -5.26 -9.00 -7.72
CA TYR A 81 -6.50 -8.40 -7.27
C TYR A 81 -6.63 -6.99 -7.84
N GLU A 82 -7.86 -6.59 -8.20
CA GLU A 82 -8.18 -5.26 -8.67
C GLU A 82 -9.62 -4.88 -8.27
N ASN A 83 -9.78 -3.69 -7.70
CA ASN A 83 -11.07 -3.10 -7.34
C ASN A 83 -11.06 -1.61 -7.69
N THR A 84 -11.23 -1.32 -8.97
CA THR A 84 -11.27 0.06 -9.50
C THR A 84 -12.48 0.86 -9.01
N CYS A 85 -13.52 0.20 -8.51
CA CYS A 85 -14.69 0.86 -7.92
C CYS A 85 -14.31 1.61 -6.63
N ALA A 86 -13.48 1.00 -5.77
CA ALA A 86 -12.97 1.65 -4.56
C ALA A 86 -12.13 2.89 -4.88
N LEU A 87 -11.27 2.81 -5.91
CA LEU A 87 -10.48 3.95 -6.38
C LEU A 87 -11.37 5.07 -6.94
N SER A 88 -12.37 4.72 -7.74
CA SER A 88 -13.31 5.68 -8.34
C SER A 88 -14.14 6.38 -7.28
N ALA A 89 -14.65 5.64 -6.30
CA ALA A 89 -15.41 6.19 -5.18
C ALA A 89 -14.57 7.14 -4.33
N PHE A 90 -13.30 6.79 -4.06
CA PHE A 90 -12.37 7.69 -3.37
C PHE A 90 -12.09 8.97 -4.16
N ALA A 91 -11.82 8.87 -5.47
CA ALA A 91 -11.58 10.04 -6.33
C ALA A 91 -12.78 11.01 -6.38
N GLN A 92 -14.00 10.48 -6.27
CA GLN A 92 -15.22 11.29 -6.25
C GLN A 92 -15.44 12.05 -4.93
N GLN A 93 -14.81 11.64 -3.83
CA GLN A 93 -14.92 12.33 -2.54
C GLN A 93 -14.19 13.69 -2.53
N GLY A 94 -13.29 13.92 -3.49
CA GLY A 94 -12.46 15.12 -3.56
C GLY A 94 -11.42 15.19 -2.42
N PRO A 95 -10.50 16.16 -2.45
CA PRO A 95 -9.68 16.44 -1.27
C PRO A 95 -10.62 16.91 -0.15
N ALA A 96 -10.62 16.20 0.98
CA ALA A 96 -11.29 16.69 2.18
C ALA A 96 -10.71 18.07 2.53
N GLU A 97 -11.59 19.07 2.66
CA GLU A 97 -11.23 20.44 3.08
C GLU A 97 -10.60 20.46 4.47
#